data_AF-A0A1Q8JK45-F1
#
_entry.id   AF-A0A1Q8JK45-F1
#
_cell.length_a   1.000
_cell.length_b   1.000
_cell.length_c   1.000
_cell.angle_alpha   90.00
_cell.angle_beta   90.00
_cell.angle_gamma   90.00
#
_symmetry.space_group_name_H-M   'P 1'
#
loop_
_entity.id
_entity.type
_entity.pdbx_description
1 polymer ?
#
loop_
_entity_poly.entity_id
_entity_poly.type
_entity_poly.pdbx_seq_one_letter_code
_entity_poly.pdbx_strand_id
1 'polypeptide(L)'
;MLPASGSGTRAAVARVLMEQGPVTAAVVAAELELTEAAVRRHLDALIADGEAEVRAPARSARPRGRGRPAKEYLLTDAGRVRFGHGYDDLATSALRFLAEAAGDDAVDAFARRRVHDLLGTEITEVVSAGDPQDRAEVLARVLSARGYAAQTRRGGFGVQLCQHHCPVAHVAAEFPELCEAETKAFAELLGTHVQRLATIARGDAACTTHVPLEDPELRARARQGEREKVPTPRAAAPRPADWSRNVQENSALPPRAVDPQPAGWSRSVKENSVSESRAVDPQPAGWSRSVKENSAPPSRAVDPQPAAWLRKMQEEEGPAEGGTISHHGLRKGGSPYDDHS
;
A
#
# COMPACT_ATOMS: atom_id res chain seq x y z
N MET A 1 -15.50 -15.44 7.63
CA MET A 1 -16.09 -15.02 8.91
C MET A 1 -15.70 -13.57 9.10
N LEU A 2 -16.58 -12.62 8.73
CA LEU A 2 -16.30 -11.17 8.76
C LEU A 2 -16.23 -10.67 10.22
N PRO A 3 -15.34 -9.72 10.56
CA PRO A 3 -15.20 -9.25 11.93
C PRO A 3 -16.42 -8.43 12.38
N ALA A 4 -16.91 -8.72 13.59
CA ALA A 4 -18.05 -8.07 14.22
C ALA A 4 -17.66 -6.72 14.85
N SER A 5 -17.58 -5.66 14.06
CA SER A 5 -17.46 -4.27 14.56
C SER A 5 -18.80 -3.53 14.43
N GLY A 6 -19.84 -4.04 15.10
CA GLY A 6 -21.16 -3.40 15.13
C GLY A 6 -22.25 -4.21 15.83
N SER A 7 -22.07 -4.60 17.10
CA SER A 7 -23.10 -5.31 17.87
C SER A 7 -24.21 -4.39 18.38
N GLY A 8 -24.85 -3.62 17.49
CA GLY A 8 -25.93 -2.68 17.84
C GLY A 8 -27.13 -2.83 16.92
N THR A 9 -28.34 -2.61 17.45
CA THR A 9 -29.60 -2.68 16.70
C THR A 9 -29.58 -1.83 15.42
N ARG A 10 -28.85 -0.70 15.41
CA ARG A 10 -28.65 0.13 14.23
C ARG A 10 -27.90 -0.60 13.10
N ALA A 11 -26.86 -1.37 13.44
CA ALA A 11 -26.11 -2.15 12.46
C ALA A 11 -26.95 -3.32 11.90
N ALA A 12 -27.78 -3.94 12.74
CA ALA A 12 -28.74 -4.95 12.30
C ALA A 12 -29.78 -4.36 11.33
N VAL A 13 -30.33 -3.18 11.62
CA VAL A 13 -31.23 -2.46 10.71
C VAL A 13 -30.54 -2.14 9.38
N ALA A 14 -29.32 -1.59 9.41
CA ALA A 14 -28.56 -1.28 8.20
C ALA A 14 -28.29 -2.55 7.37
N ARG A 15 -28.01 -3.70 8.01
CA ARG A 15 -27.79 -4.98 7.33
C ARG A 15 -29.02 -5.43 6.56
N VAL A 16 -30.21 -5.33 7.15
CA VAL A 16 -31.47 -5.68 6.45
C VAL A 16 -31.69 -4.79 5.22
N LEU A 17 -31.42 -3.49 5.32
CA LEU A 17 -31.50 -2.58 4.16
C LEU A 17 -30.46 -2.92 3.07
N MET A 18 -29.28 -3.42 3.46
CA MET A 18 -28.27 -3.87 2.50
C MET A 18 -28.72 -5.13 1.75
N GLU A 19 -29.19 -6.13 2.48
CA GLU A 19 -29.57 -7.46 1.97
C GLU A 19 -30.85 -7.42 1.11
N GLN A 20 -31.82 -6.60 1.51
CA GLN A 20 -33.15 -6.58 0.87
C GLN A 20 -33.36 -5.40 -0.09
N GLY A 21 -32.48 -4.41 -0.10
CA GLY A 21 -32.64 -3.20 -0.91
C GLY A 21 -33.70 -2.24 -0.34
N PRO A 22 -34.49 -1.53 -1.17
CA PRO A 22 -35.52 -0.61 -0.69
C PRO A 22 -36.59 -1.37 0.12
N VAL A 23 -36.69 -1.10 1.41
CA VAL A 23 -37.61 -1.82 2.31
C VAL A 23 -38.35 -0.89 3.26
N THR A 24 -39.55 -1.29 3.68
CA THR A 24 -40.35 -0.50 4.64
C THR A 24 -39.93 -0.80 6.08
N ALA A 25 -40.16 0.16 6.98
CA ALA A 25 -39.90 -0.03 8.41
C ALA A 25 -40.66 -1.24 9.02
N ALA A 26 -41.84 -1.59 8.48
CA ALA A 26 -42.62 -2.74 8.91
C ALA A 26 -41.92 -4.07 8.58
N VAL A 27 -41.31 -4.17 7.41
CA VAL A 27 -40.55 -5.38 6.99
C VAL A 27 -39.32 -5.56 7.88
N VAL A 28 -38.57 -4.48 8.10
CA VAL A 28 -37.38 -4.50 8.97
C VAL A 28 -37.75 -4.82 10.43
N ALA A 29 -38.86 -4.30 10.92
CA ALA A 29 -39.38 -4.58 12.26
C ALA A 29 -39.74 -6.05 12.44
N ALA A 30 -40.39 -6.66 11.45
CA ALA A 30 -40.73 -8.08 11.47
C ALA A 30 -39.48 -8.97 11.44
N GLU A 31 -38.50 -8.66 10.57
CA GLU A 31 -37.25 -9.44 10.44
C GLU A 31 -36.40 -9.43 11.72
N LEU A 32 -36.35 -8.28 12.41
CA LEU A 32 -35.52 -8.12 13.61
C LEU A 32 -36.29 -8.37 14.92
N GLU A 33 -37.56 -8.75 14.85
CA GLU A 33 -38.46 -8.91 16.00
C GLU A 33 -38.53 -7.65 16.89
N LEU A 34 -38.58 -6.47 16.26
CA LEU A 34 -38.65 -5.16 16.91
C LEU A 34 -39.97 -4.45 16.65
N THR A 35 -40.27 -3.42 17.44
CA THR A 35 -41.39 -2.53 17.12
C THR A 35 -41.01 -1.60 15.95
N GLU A 36 -41.98 -1.26 15.10
CA GLU A 36 -41.76 -0.28 14.02
C GLU A 36 -41.25 1.07 14.55
N ALA A 37 -41.67 1.47 15.76
CA ALA A 37 -41.21 2.71 16.38
C ALA A 37 -39.71 2.65 16.73
N ALA A 38 -39.22 1.51 17.23
CA ALA A 38 -37.80 1.31 17.50
C ALA A 38 -36.98 1.32 16.20
N VAL A 39 -37.45 0.62 15.16
CA VAL A 39 -36.81 0.61 13.84
C VAL A 39 -36.76 2.01 13.23
N ARG A 40 -37.86 2.78 13.29
CA ARG A 40 -37.90 4.16 12.78
C ARG A 40 -36.85 5.06 13.44
N ARG A 41 -36.63 4.96 14.75
CA ARG A 41 -35.56 5.72 15.43
C ARG A 41 -34.17 5.41 14.87
N HIS A 42 -33.90 4.15 14.53
CA HIS A 42 -32.63 3.75 13.92
C HIS A 42 -32.52 4.22 12.47
N LEU A 43 -33.61 4.14 11.69
CA LEU A 43 -33.65 4.64 10.31
C LEU A 43 -33.48 6.16 10.26
N ASP A 44 -34.13 6.90 11.15
CA ASP A 44 -34.00 8.36 11.24
C ASP A 44 -32.56 8.77 11.59
N ALA A 45 -31.89 8.00 12.45
CA ALA A 45 -30.48 8.22 12.75
C ALA A 45 -29.57 7.92 11.53
N LEU A 46 -29.81 6.83 10.80
CA LEU A 46 -29.07 6.52 9.57
C LEU A 46 -29.30 7.59 8.49
N ILE A 47 -30.51 8.16 8.40
CA ILE A 47 -30.80 9.27 7.48
C ILE A 47 -30.07 10.54 7.91
N ALA A 48 -30.08 10.86 9.21
CA ALA A 48 -29.37 12.01 9.75
C ALA A 48 -27.85 11.92 9.52
N ASP A 49 -27.30 10.71 9.58
CA ASP A 49 -25.89 10.43 9.32
C ASP A 49 -25.57 10.36 7.79
N GLY A 50 -26.58 10.50 6.91
CA GLY A 50 -26.41 10.44 5.45
C GLY A 50 -26.23 9.03 4.88
N GLU A 51 -26.50 8.00 5.68
CA GLU A 51 -26.24 6.58 5.39
C GLU A 51 -27.45 5.85 4.81
N ALA A 52 -28.64 6.39 5.02
CA ALA A 52 -29.87 5.90 4.43
C ALA A 52 -30.68 7.04 3.82
N GLU A 53 -31.48 6.73 2.82
CA GLU A 53 -32.40 7.66 2.19
C GLU A 53 -33.81 7.08 2.14
N VAL A 54 -34.81 7.98 2.13
CA VAL A 54 -36.21 7.61 1.94
C VAL A 54 -36.51 7.60 0.45
N ARG A 55 -36.99 6.47 -0.06
CA ARG A 55 -37.54 6.35 -1.41
C ARG A 55 -39.07 6.26 -1.36
N ALA A 56 -39.70 6.92 -2.32
CA ALA A 56 -41.11 6.66 -2.60
C ALA A 56 -41.23 5.23 -3.15
N PRO A 57 -42.25 4.46 -2.73
CA PRO A 57 -42.42 3.10 -3.22
C PRO A 57 -42.58 3.10 -4.74
N ALA A 58 -42.01 2.09 -5.40
CA ALA A 58 -42.16 1.93 -6.84
C ALA A 58 -43.64 1.92 -7.23
N ARG A 59 -44.00 2.65 -8.31
CA ARG A 59 -45.40 2.79 -8.77
C ARG A 59 -46.07 1.46 -9.16
N SER A 60 -45.30 0.38 -9.24
CA SER A 60 -45.76 -0.99 -9.52
C SER A 60 -46.22 -1.75 -8.26
N ALA A 61 -46.04 -1.20 -7.05
CA ALA A 61 -46.60 -1.78 -5.84
C ALA A 61 -48.14 -1.66 -5.89
N ARG A 62 -48.81 -2.80 -6.08
CA ARG A 62 -50.28 -2.94 -6.07
C ARG A 62 -50.90 -2.04 -4.99
N PRO A 63 -51.96 -1.25 -5.29
CA PRO A 63 -52.54 -0.32 -4.32
C PRO A 63 -52.90 -1.04 -3.02
N ARG A 64 -52.11 -0.80 -1.98
CA ARG A 64 -52.36 -1.34 -0.64
C ARG A 64 -53.36 -0.41 0.06
N GLY A 65 -54.65 -0.67 -0.16
CA GLY A 65 -55.75 -0.11 0.64
C GLY A 65 -55.80 1.42 0.76
N ARG A 66 -56.55 1.91 1.76
CA ARG A 66 -56.72 3.33 2.07
C ARG A 66 -55.59 3.80 2.98
N GLY A 67 -54.77 4.76 2.54
CA GLY A 67 -53.68 5.34 3.34
C GLY A 67 -52.59 6.00 2.48
N ARG A 68 -51.73 6.81 3.11
CA ARG A 68 -50.52 7.34 2.45
C ARG A 68 -49.56 6.18 2.16
N PRO A 69 -48.95 6.08 0.97
CA PRO A 69 -47.99 5.02 0.66
C PRO A 69 -46.88 4.92 1.72
N ALA A 70 -46.55 3.70 2.13
CA ALA A 70 -45.47 3.47 3.09
C ALA A 70 -44.13 3.90 2.47
N LYS A 71 -43.31 4.60 3.26
CA LYS A 71 -41.94 4.97 2.89
C LYS A 71 -41.07 3.71 2.80
N GLU A 72 -40.28 3.60 1.75
CA GLU A 72 -39.19 2.64 1.67
C GLU A 72 -37.88 3.34 2.03
N TYR A 73 -36.95 2.57 2.59
CA TYR A 73 -35.66 3.01 3.06
C TYR A 73 -34.58 2.21 2.34
N LEU A 74 -33.53 2.88 1.89
CA LEU A 74 -32.42 2.29 1.16
C LEU A 74 -31.11 2.86 1.71
N LEU A 75 -30.06 2.04 1.80
CA LEU A 75 -28.72 2.55 2.10
C LEU A 75 -28.18 3.38 0.95
N THR A 76 -27.62 4.54 1.28
CA THR A 76 -26.78 5.34 0.36
C THR A 76 -25.43 4.65 0.16
N ASP A 77 -24.63 5.17 -0.77
CA ASP A 77 -23.25 4.68 -0.95
C ASP A 77 -22.44 4.81 0.34
N ALA A 78 -22.59 5.93 1.07
CA ALA A 78 -21.97 6.13 2.38
C ALA A 78 -22.41 5.10 3.43
N GLY A 79 -23.69 4.71 3.42
CA GLY A 79 -24.19 3.65 4.31
C GLY A 79 -23.65 2.26 3.96
N ARG A 80 -23.39 2.00 2.68
CA ARG A 80 -22.83 0.71 2.20
C ARG A 80 -21.37 0.52 2.60
N VAL A 81 -20.60 1.61 2.78
CA VAL A 81 -19.19 1.55 3.25
C VAL A 81 -19.05 0.77 4.57
N ARG A 82 -20.09 0.76 5.42
CA ARG A 82 -20.10 0.07 6.72
C ARG A 82 -19.93 -1.44 6.65
N PHE A 83 -20.27 -2.05 5.52
CA PHE A 83 -20.26 -3.50 5.37
C PHE A 83 -18.94 -4.03 4.80
N GLY A 84 -17.93 -3.15 4.76
CA GLY A 84 -16.66 -3.42 4.11
C GLY A 84 -16.78 -3.35 2.59
N HIS A 85 -15.66 -3.07 1.96
CA HIS A 85 -15.54 -3.25 0.52
C HIS A 85 -14.51 -4.32 0.26
N GLY A 86 -14.84 -5.30 -0.59
CA GLY A 86 -13.86 -6.27 -1.10
C GLY A 86 -12.85 -5.64 -2.07
N TYR A 87 -12.57 -4.33 -1.96
CA TYR A 87 -11.59 -3.66 -2.82
C TYR A 87 -10.18 -4.16 -2.51
N ASP A 88 -9.87 -4.41 -1.24
CA ASP A 88 -8.59 -5.00 -0.86
C ASP A 88 -8.48 -6.44 -1.35
N ASP A 89 -9.57 -7.23 -1.29
CA ASP A 89 -9.62 -8.59 -1.84
C ASP A 89 -9.44 -8.58 -3.36
N LEU A 90 -10.12 -7.67 -4.07
CA LEU A 90 -10.00 -7.50 -5.51
C LEU A 90 -8.59 -7.05 -5.91
N ALA A 91 -8.02 -6.07 -5.20
CA ALA A 91 -6.68 -5.58 -5.45
C ALA A 91 -5.62 -6.67 -5.20
N THR A 92 -5.77 -7.43 -4.12
CA THR A 92 -4.91 -8.58 -3.80
C THR A 92 -5.03 -9.65 -4.88
N SER A 93 -6.24 -9.99 -5.32
CA SER A 93 -6.45 -10.92 -6.42
C SER A 93 -5.84 -10.45 -7.74
N ALA A 94 -5.90 -9.14 -8.02
CA ALA A 94 -5.30 -8.57 -9.22
C ALA A 94 -3.77 -8.64 -9.18
N LEU A 95 -3.14 -8.38 -8.03
CA LEU A 95 -1.70 -8.49 -7.87
C LEU A 95 -1.21 -9.94 -7.91
N ARG A 96 -1.97 -10.89 -7.34
CA ARG A 96 -1.69 -12.33 -7.52
C ARG A 96 -1.69 -12.71 -8.99
N PHE A 97 -2.73 -12.32 -9.72
CA PHE A 97 -2.81 -12.58 -11.14
C PHE A 97 -1.64 -11.93 -11.91
N LEU A 98 -1.24 -10.71 -11.53
CA LEU A 98 -0.09 -10.04 -12.13
C LEU A 98 1.22 -10.81 -11.89
N ALA A 99 1.45 -11.27 -10.65
CA ALA A 99 2.60 -12.09 -10.31
C ALA A 99 2.62 -13.40 -11.10
N GLU A 100 1.48 -14.08 -11.20
CA GLU A 100 1.35 -15.34 -11.96
C GLU A 100 1.55 -15.14 -13.47
N ALA A 101 1.00 -14.06 -14.03
CA ALA A 101 1.01 -13.83 -15.48
C ALA A 101 2.29 -13.16 -15.99
N ALA A 102 2.94 -12.33 -15.18
CA ALA A 102 4.05 -11.48 -15.60
C ALA A 102 5.27 -11.52 -14.67
N GLY A 103 5.22 -12.28 -13.57
CA GLY A 103 6.32 -12.45 -12.61
C GLY A 103 6.42 -11.35 -11.57
N ASP A 104 7.27 -11.57 -10.57
CA ASP A 104 7.45 -10.69 -9.42
C ASP A 104 7.97 -9.29 -9.83
N ASP A 105 8.85 -9.23 -10.84
CA ASP A 105 9.36 -7.94 -11.38
C ASP A 105 8.23 -7.02 -11.87
N ALA A 106 7.10 -7.57 -12.32
CA ALA A 106 5.94 -6.79 -12.73
C ALA A 106 5.19 -6.19 -11.53
N VAL A 107 5.08 -6.93 -10.43
CA VAL A 107 4.53 -6.43 -9.16
C VAL A 107 5.43 -5.30 -8.63
N ASP A 108 6.73 -5.51 -8.71
CA ASP A 108 7.76 -4.58 -8.28
C ASP A 108 7.71 -3.27 -9.09
N ALA A 109 7.52 -3.38 -10.41
CA ALA A 109 7.31 -2.24 -11.30
C ALA A 109 5.99 -1.52 -11.02
N PHE A 110 4.91 -2.26 -10.75
CA PHE A 110 3.63 -1.69 -10.33
C PHE A 110 3.77 -0.92 -9.03
N ALA A 111 4.45 -1.46 -8.02
CA ALA A 111 4.67 -0.82 -6.73
C ALA A 111 5.39 0.53 -6.89
N ARG A 112 6.46 0.57 -7.69
CA ARG A 112 7.18 1.82 -8.03
C ARG A 112 6.28 2.84 -8.71
N ARG A 113 5.52 2.42 -9.73
CA ARG A 113 4.57 3.30 -10.44
C ARG A 113 3.51 3.84 -9.49
N ARG A 114 2.97 3.00 -8.61
CA ARG A 114 1.91 3.40 -7.66
C ARG A 114 2.38 4.50 -6.73
N VAL A 115 3.60 4.38 -6.16
CA VAL A 115 4.15 5.41 -5.27
C VAL A 115 4.40 6.71 -6.02
N HIS A 116 4.87 6.63 -7.26
CA HIS A 116 5.01 7.81 -8.12
C HIS A 116 3.66 8.52 -8.34
N ASP A 117 2.62 7.78 -8.71
CA ASP A 117 1.30 8.37 -8.97
C ASP A 117 0.64 8.89 -7.68
N LEU A 118 0.94 8.24 -6.54
CA LEU A 118 0.54 8.69 -5.20
C LEU A 118 1.18 10.03 -4.81
N LEU A 119 2.38 10.33 -5.27
CA LEU A 119 3.07 11.58 -4.95
C LEU A 119 2.79 12.67 -6.00
N GLY A 120 2.62 12.29 -7.26
CA GLY A 120 2.21 13.17 -8.34
C GLY A 120 3.11 14.39 -8.51
N THR A 121 2.50 15.55 -8.71
CA THR A 121 3.17 16.84 -8.94
C THR A 121 3.84 17.40 -7.67
N GLU A 122 3.43 16.95 -6.49
CA GLU A 122 3.90 17.43 -5.20
C GLU A 122 5.32 16.95 -4.86
N ILE A 123 5.87 16.05 -5.67
CA ILE A 123 7.29 15.67 -5.63
C ILE A 123 8.19 16.90 -5.63
N THR A 124 7.92 17.87 -6.50
CA THR A 124 8.76 19.08 -6.62
C THR A 124 8.70 19.91 -5.33
N GLU A 125 7.52 20.05 -4.71
CA GLU A 125 7.37 20.73 -3.42
C GLU A 125 8.22 20.06 -2.32
N VAL A 126 8.23 18.72 -2.29
CA VAL A 126 9.03 17.97 -1.31
C VAL A 126 10.52 18.18 -1.55
N VAL A 127 11.00 18.03 -2.79
CA VAL A 127 12.45 18.11 -3.10
C VAL A 127 12.98 19.54 -2.98
N SER A 128 12.16 20.55 -3.28
CA SER A 128 12.51 21.96 -3.13
C SER A 128 12.50 22.44 -1.68
N ALA A 129 11.94 21.66 -0.74
CA ALA A 129 12.09 21.94 0.68
C ALA A 129 13.55 21.77 1.12
N GLY A 130 13.92 22.49 2.19
CA GLY A 130 15.30 22.71 2.63
C GLY A 130 16.04 21.44 3.05
N ASP A 131 16.25 21.27 4.36
CA ASP A 131 16.98 20.12 4.87
C ASP A 131 16.09 18.85 4.94
N PRO A 132 16.64 17.66 5.22
CA PRO A 132 15.84 16.43 5.29
C PRO A 132 14.69 16.47 6.31
N GLN A 133 14.77 17.30 7.37
CA GLN A 133 13.65 17.50 8.29
C GLN A 133 12.53 18.27 7.60
N ASP A 134 12.83 19.39 6.94
CA ASP A 134 11.85 20.19 6.20
C ASP A 134 11.14 19.34 5.14
N ARG A 135 11.92 18.55 4.38
CA ARG A 135 11.38 17.64 3.36
C ARG A 135 10.46 16.58 3.97
N ALA A 136 10.81 16.02 5.13
CA ALA A 136 9.98 15.05 5.82
C ALA A 136 8.66 15.67 6.30
N GLU A 137 8.66 16.93 6.72
CA GLU A 137 7.46 17.68 7.11
C GLU A 137 6.55 17.93 5.91
N VAL A 138 7.09 18.35 4.76
CA VAL A 138 6.32 18.47 3.51
C VAL A 138 5.76 17.12 3.07
N LEU A 139 6.59 16.07 3.07
CA LEU A 139 6.17 14.72 2.70
C LEU A 139 5.04 14.20 3.60
N ALA A 140 5.08 14.47 4.90
CA ALA A 140 4.00 14.12 5.82
C ALA A 140 2.68 14.82 5.46
N ARG A 141 2.72 16.09 5.05
CA ARG A 141 1.52 16.82 4.58
C ARG A 141 0.96 16.19 3.31
N VAL A 142 1.82 15.89 2.33
CA VAL A 142 1.41 15.25 1.07
C VAL A 142 0.76 13.89 1.35
N LEU A 143 1.41 13.02 2.12
CA LEU A 143 0.87 11.70 2.49
C LEU A 143 -0.46 11.80 3.24
N SER A 144 -0.60 12.76 4.16
CA SER A 144 -1.87 13.03 4.85
C SER A 144 -2.99 13.42 3.89
N ALA A 145 -2.72 14.27 2.91
CA ALA A 145 -3.68 14.63 1.87
C ALA A 145 -4.10 13.42 1.02
N ARG A 146 -3.25 12.40 0.91
CA ARG A 146 -3.54 11.11 0.26
C ARG A 146 -4.11 10.05 1.21
N GLY A 147 -4.51 10.44 2.41
CA GLY A 147 -5.21 9.59 3.35
C GLY A 147 -4.32 8.72 4.24
N TYR A 148 -3.02 8.98 4.34
CA TYR A 148 -2.12 8.17 5.19
C TYR A 148 -2.05 8.62 6.67
N ALA A 149 -2.75 9.70 7.04
CA ALA A 149 -2.71 10.27 8.39
C ALA A 149 -1.27 10.38 8.92
N ALA A 150 -0.43 11.07 8.16
CA ALA A 150 1.01 11.13 8.34
C ALA A 150 1.46 12.38 9.10
N GLN A 151 2.47 12.22 9.95
CA GLN A 151 3.09 13.31 10.71
C GLN A 151 4.58 13.03 10.93
N THR A 152 5.36 14.07 11.19
CA THR A 152 6.74 13.93 11.66
C THR A 152 6.81 14.02 13.18
N ARG A 153 7.80 13.35 13.77
CA ARG A 153 8.17 13.46 15.18
C ARG A 153 9.69 13.49 15.32
N ARG A 154 10.22 14.19 16.31
CA ARG A 154 11.63 14.05 16.67
C ARG A 154 11.85 12.66 17.26
N GLY A 155 12.92 11.98 16.87
CA GLY A 155 13.27 10.65 17.38
C GLY A 155 14.75 10.35 17.24
N GLY A 156 15.43 10.13 18.37
CA GLY A 156 16.88 9.89 18.40
C GLY A 156 17.68 11.04 17.78
N PHE A 157 18.64 10.71 16.91
CA PHE A 157 19.46 11.64 16.14
C PHE A 157 18.79 12.06 14.82
N GLY A 158 17.46 12.06 14.76
CA GLY A 158 16.76 12.46 13.54
C GLY A 158 15.26 12.66 13.73
N VAL A 159 14.55 12.44 12.64
CA VAL A 159 13.09 12.59 12.54
C VAL A 159 12.49 11.22 12.25
N GLN A 160 11.25 11.03 12.67
CA GLN A 160 10.44 9.88 12.34
C GLN A 160 9.23 10.37 11.54
N LEU A 161 9.07 9.86 10.33
CA LEU A 161 7.86 9.98 9.54
C LEU A 161 6.92 8.83 9.93
N CYS A 162 5.79 9.17 10.55
CA CYS A 162 4.82 8.20 11.06
C CYS A 162 3.52 8.30 10.26
N GLN A 163 3.03 7.17 9.73
CA GLN A 163 1.73 7.05 9.05
C GLN A 163 0.81 6.21 9.95
N HIS A 164 -0.28 6.81 10.44
CA HIS A 164 -1.26 6.12 11.32
C HIS A 164 -2.38 5.44 10.56
N HIS A 165 -2.42 5.63 9.25
CA HIS A 165 -3.32 4.93 8.35
C HIS A 165 -2.55 4.55 7.08
N CYS A 166 -2.76 3.34 6.58
CA CYS A 166 -2.20 2.91 5.30
C CYS A 166 -3.34 2.33 4.46
N PRO A 167 -3.79 3.04 3.41
CA PRO A 167 -4.91 2.61 2.56
C PRO A 167 -4.68 1.28 1.83
N VAL A 168 -3.46 0.75 1.85
CA VAL A 168 -3.10 -0.53 1.20
C VAL A 168 -2.52 -1.52 2.19
N ALA A 169 -2.71 -1.34 3.51
CA ALA A 169 -2.10 -2.19 4.52
C ALA A 169 -2.42 -3.68 4.33
N HIS A 170 -3.67 -3.99 3.97
CA HIS A 170 -4.11 -5.36 3.74
C HIS A 170 -3.39 -5.99 2.54
N VAL A 171 -3.35 -5.27 1.41
CA VAL A 171 -2.67 -5.72 0.19
C VAL A 171 -1.16 -5.84 0.42
N ALA A 172 -0.56 -4.89 1.12
CA ALA A 172 0.87 -4.85 1.41
C ALA A 172 1.32 -5.92 2.43
N ALA A 173 0.40 -6.55 3.16
CA ALA A 173 0.71 -7.69 4.02
C ALA A 173 1.10 -8.92 3.19
N GLU A 174 0.54 -9.06 1.98
CA GLU A 174 0.87 -10.14 1.04
C GLU A 174 1.89 -9.72 -0.02
N PHE A 175 1.91 -8.44 -0.40
CA PHE A 175 2.83 -7.87 -1.38
C PHE A 175 3.73 -6.78 -0.75
N PRO A 176 4.81 -7.17 -0.03
CA PRO A 176 5.73 -6.24 0.64
C PRO A 176 6.43 -5.26 -0.31
N GLU A 177 6.49 -5.56 -1.61
CA GLU A 177 7.04 -4.70 -2.66
C GLU A 177 6.44 -3.30 -2.61
N LEU A 178 5.16 -3.18 -2.22
CA LEU A 178 4.47 -1.90 -2.01
C LEU A 178 5.15 -1.05 -0.92
N CYS A 179 5.50 -1.65 0.21
CA CYS A 179 6.19 -0.98 1.31
C CYS A 179 7.66 -0.68 0.98
N GLU A 180 8.30 -1.55 0.21
CA GLU A 180 9.69 -1.37 -0.21
C GLU A 180 9.84 -0.24 -1.22
N ALA A 181 8.96 -0.19 -2.24
CA ALA A 181 8.92 0.89 -3.21
C ALA A 181 8.67 2.25 -2.54
N GLU A 182 7.76 2.29 -1.56
CA GLU A 182 7.49 3.50 -0.76
C GLU A 182 8.75 3.94 0.00
N THR A 183 9.43 3.00 0.67
CA THR A 183 10.65 3.28 1.44
C THR A 183 11.77 3.81 0.54
N LYS A 184 11.95 3.22 -0.65
CA LYS A 184 12.93 3.67 -1.65
C LYS A 184 12.62 5.10 -2.13
N ALA A 185 11.36 5.38 -2.48
CA ALA A 185 10.94 6.71 -2.88
C ALA A 185 11.15 7.76 -1.78
N PHE A 186 10.90 7.41 -0.51
CA PHE A 186 11.16 8.33 0.61
C PHE A 186 12.65 8.63 0.74
N ALA A 187 13.54 7.64 0.58
CA ALA A 187 14.99 7.89 0.60
C ALA A 187 15.41 8.89 -0.49
N GLU A 188 14.90 8.70 -1.70
CA GLU A 188 15.18 9.55 -2.86
C GLU A 188 14.69 10.99 -2.65
N LEU A 189 13.44 11.16 -2.21
CA LEU A 189 12.84 12.47 -1.95
C LEU A 189 13.55 13.24 -0.84
N LEU A 190 13.87 12.55 0.26
CA LEU A 190 14.50 13.17 1.42
C LEU A 190 15.99 13.42 1.20
N GLY A 191 16.60 12.82 0.17
CA GLY A 191 18.01 12.98 -0.16
C GLY A 191 18.96 12.35 0.87
N THR A 192 18.45 11.45 1.71
CA THR A 192 19.22 10.70 2.70
C THR A 192 18.67 9.28 2.81
N HIS A 193 19.50 8.36 3.29
CA HIS A 193 19.02 7.03 3.65
C HIS A 193 17.89 7.12 4.68
N VAL A 194 16.96 6.18 4.62
CA VAL A 194 15.89 6.04 5.60
C VAL A 194 15.81 4.60 6.09
N GLN A 195 15.27 4.41 7.28
CA GLN A 195 15.05 3.08 7.85
C GLN A 195 13.58 2.89 8.22
N ARG A 196 12.91 1.92 7.60
CA ARG A 196 11.59 1.48 8.02
C ARG A 196 11.70 0.68 9.32
N LEU A 197 11.13 1.21 10.40
CA LEU A 197 11.16 0.61 11.74
C LEU A 197 9.92 -0.24 12.03
N ALA A 198 8.77 0.15 11.50
CA ALA A 198 7.49 -0.49 11.74
C ALA A 198 6.57 -0.32 10.53
N THR A 199 5.62 -1.25 10.34
CA THR A 199 4.63 -1.21 9.25
C THR A 199 3.28 -1.77 9.71
N ILE A 200 2.20 -1.05 9.39
CA ILE A 200 0.83 -1.53 9.64
C ILE A 200 0.56 -2.87 8.94
N ALA A 201 1.13 -3.08 7.75
CA ALA A 201 1.05 -4.35 7.02
C ALA A 201 1.59 -5.57 7.80
N ARG A 202 2.49 -5.35 8.77
CA ARG A 202 3.02 -6.38 9.67
C ARG A 202 2.33 -6.42 11.04
N GLY A 203 1.23 -5.67 11.20
CA GLY A 203 0.44 -5.62 12.43
C GLY A 203 0.85 -4.53 13.43
N ASP A 204 1.77 -3.63 13.06
CA ASP A 204 2.11 -2.50 13.92
C ASP A 204 0.98 -1.45 13.96
N ALA A 205 0.92 -0.66 15.03
CA ALA A 205 -0.07 0.40 15.17
C ALA A 205 0.12 1.58 14.18
N ALA A 206 1.33 1.72 13.61
CA ALA A 206 1.68 2.76 12.64
C ALA A 206 2.88 2.34 11.79
N CYS A 207 2.95 2.81 10.55
CA CYS A 207 4.21 2.74 9.79
C CYS A 207 5.14 3.82 10.32
N THR A 208 6.40 3.47 10.60
CA THR A 208 7.40 4.43 11.10
C THR A 208 8.67 4.34 10.26
N THR A 209 9.05 5.44 9.64
CA THR A 209 10.30 5.57 8.88
C THR A 209 11.21 6.57 9.58
N HIS A 210 12.40 6.12 10.00
CA HIS A 210 13.42 7.00 10.56
C HIS A 210 14.22 7.68 9.45
N VAL A 211 14.32 8.99 9.57
CA VAL A 211 15.09 9.89 8.71
C VAL A 211 16.21 10.46 9.58
N PRO A 212 17.45 10.00 9.41
CA PRO A 212 18.59 10.51 10.17
C PRO A 212 18.86 11.95 9.75
N LEU A 213 18.98 12.83 10.73
CA LEU A 213 19.48 14.18 10.51
C LEU A 213 20.98 14.13 10.73
N GLU A 214 21.74 14.66 9.79
CA GLU A 214 23.19 14.61 9.88
C GLU A 214 23.66 15.48 11.05
N ASP A 215 24.06 14.85 12.15
CA ASP A 215 24.84 15.52 13.19
C ASP A 215 26.27 15.70 12.66
N PRO A 216 26.77 16.95 12.49
CA PRO A 216 28.14 17.21 12.08
C PRO A 216 29.17 16.49 12.96
N GLU A 217 28.88 16.29 14.25
CA GLU A 217 29.76 15.59 15.19
C GLU A 217 29.78 14.08 14.97
N LEU A 218 28.66 13.46 14.59
CA LEU A 218 28.61 12.02 14.24
C LEU A 218 29.38 11.74 12.95
N ARG A 219 29.29 12.64 11.95
CA ARG A 219 30.13 12.56 10.73
C ARG A 219 31.61 12.71 11.04
N ALA A 220 31.98 13.63 11.93
CA ALA A 220 33.36 13.81 12.37
C ALA A 220 33.89 12.56 13.09
N ARG A 221 33.10 11.95 13.99
CA ARG A 221 33.45 10.73 14.72
C ARG A 221 33.54 9.50 13.82
N ALA A 222 32.62 9.33 12.86
CA ALA A 222 32.66 8.23 11.89
C ALA A 222 33.94 8.31 11.03
N ARG A 223 34.29 9.50 10.53
CA ARG A 223 35.55 9.72 9.80
C ARG A 223 36.80 9.48 10.65
N GLN A 224 36.76 9.81 11.94
CA GLN A 224 37.87 9.54 12.87
C GLN A 224 38.04 8.03 13.13
N GLY A 225 36.95 7.30 13.33
CA GLY A 225 36.98 5.84 13.52
C GLY A 225 37.45 5.05 12.30
N GLU A 226 37.22 5.56 11.08
CA GLU A 226 37.79 4.99 9.85
C GLU A 226 39.29 5.30 9.72
N ARG A 227 39.73 6.48 10.15
CA ARG A 227 41.15 6.91 10.10
C ARG A 227 42.03 6.15 11.10
N GLU A 228 41.47 5.75 12.23
CA GLU A 228 42.16 4.98 13.28
C GLU A 228 42.32 3.50 12.92
N LYS A 229 41.47 2.97 12.03
CA LYS A 229 41.53 1.57 11.56
C LYS A 229 42.49 1.33 10.38
N VAL A 230 43.14 2.35 9.83
CA VAL A 230 44.20 2.18 8.83
C VAL A 230 45.54 2.08 9.56
N PRO A 231 46.14 0.88 9.72
CA PRO A 231 47.51 0.81 10.19
C PRO A 231 48.39 1.42 9.10
N THR A 232 49.17 2.43 9.46
CA THR A 232 50.23 2.92 8.58
C THR A 232 51.10 1.72 8.18
N PRO A 233 51.36 1.45 6.89
CA PRO A 233 52.31 0.42 6.53
C PRO A 233 53.66 0.84 7.10
N ARG A 234 54.08 0.15 8.16
CA ARG A 234 55.39 0.35 8.78
C ARG A 234 56.41 0.06 7.69
N ALA A 235 57.21 1.07 7.35
CA ALA A 235 58.28 0.95 6.36
C ALA A 235 59.09 -0.32 6.65
N ALA A 236 59.16 -1.19 5.65
CA ALA A 236 59.90 -2.44 5.73
C ALA A 236 61.36 -2.13 6.09
N ALA A 237 61.84 -2.74 7.17
CA ALA A 237 63.26 -2.73 7.50
C ALA A 237 64.07 -3.33 6.33
N PRO A 238 65.26 -2.80 6.00
CA PRO A 238 66.09 -3.36 4.95
C PRO A 238 66.46 -4.81 5.30
N ARG A 239 66.18 -5.74 4.37
CA ARG A 239 66.54 -7.15 4.50
C ARG A 239 68.06 -7.27 4.43
N PRO A 240 68.73 -7.97 5.36
CA PRO A 240 70.15 -8.26 5.20
C PRO A 240 70.35 -9.23 4.03
N ALA A 241 71.32 -8.91 3.19
CA ALA A 241 71.78 -9.74 2.09
C ALA A 241 72.67 -10.86 2.64
N ASP A 242 72.09 -12.03 2.91
CA ASP A 242 72.71 -13.32 2.59
C ASP A 242 71.77 -14.45 3.00
N TRP A 243 71.04 -15.00 2.03
CA TRP A 243 70.45 -16.33 2.17
C TRP A 243 70.44 -16.98 0.78
N SER A 244 71.61 -17.48 0.41
CA SER A 244 71.76 -18.34 -0.75
C SER A 244 72.67 -19.49 -0.35
N ARG A 245 72.11 -20.41 0.44
CA ARG A 245 72.52 -21.82 0.50
C ARG A 245 71.59 -22.63 1.40
N ASN A 246 71.35 -23.85 0.95
CA ASN A 246 70.62 -24.96 1.59
C ASN A 246 69.11 -25.03 1.30
N VAL A 247 68.79 -25.33 0.04
CA VAL A 247 67.67 -26.23 -0.25
C VAL A 247 68.25 -27.61 -0.47
N GLN A 248 68.20 -28.46 0.56
CA GLN A 248 68.30 -29.90 0.40
C GLN A 248 67.57 -30.61 1.55
N GLU A 249 66.67 -31.51 1.14
CA GLU A 249 66.18 -32.71 1.83
C GLU A 249 65.18 -32.57 2.99
N ASN A 250 63.90 -32.83 2.66
CA ASN A 250 63.05 -33.93 3.18
C ASN A 250 61.57 -33.51 3.06
N SER A 251 60.83 -33.91 2.03
CA SER A 251 60.17 -35.21 1.82
C SER A 251 59.23 -35.65 2.96
N ALA A 252 57.98 -35.92 2.56
CA ALA A 252 56.90 -36.67 3.22
C ALA A 252 55.83 -35.87 4.00
N LEU A 253 54.69 -35.63 3.34
CA LEU A 253 53.38 -35.47 3.99
C LEU A 253 52.61 -36.81 3.86
N PRO A 254 52.07 -37.40 4.96
CA PRO A 254 51.07 -38.46 4.86
C PRO A 254 49.65 -37.87 4.67
N PRO A 255 48.69 -38.62 4.06
CA PRO A 255 47.37 -38.09 3.80
C PRO A 255 46.33 -38.37 4.91
N ARG A 256 45.43 -37.39 5.06
CA ARG A 256 44.00 -37.41 5.47
C ARG A 256 43.60 -37.86 6.88
N ALA A 257 42.74 -37.03 7.49
CA ALA A 257 41.53 -37.49 8.18
C ALA A 257 40.38 -36.52 7.88
N VAL A 258 39.23 -37.07 7.49
CA VAL A 258 37.93 -36.39 7.34
C VAL A 258 37.17 -36.70 8.61
N ASP A 259 36.76 -35.68 9.37
CA ASP A 259 35.91 -35.88 10.54
C ASP A 259 34.42 -36.00 10.15
N PRO A 260 33.66 -36.91 10.78
CA PRO A 260 32.25 -37.15 10.50
C PRO A 260 31.31 -36.20 11.23
N GLN A 261 30.17 -35.89 10.61
CA GLN A 261 29.02 -35.22 11.24
C GLN A 261 28.39 -36.10 12.33
N PRO A 262 27.94 -35.54 13.46
CA PRO A 262 27.01 -36.23 14.33
C PRO A 262 25.56 -36.02 13.86
N ALA A 263 24.86 -37.15 13.77
CA ALA A 263 23.44 -37.27 13.55
C ALA A 263 22.62 -36.96 14.81
N GLY A 264 21.37 -36.56 14.57
CA GLY A 264 20.25 -36.90 15.44
C GLY A 264 19.64 -35.71 16.19
N TRP A 265 18.42 -35.35 15.80
CA TRP A 265 17.27 -35.15 16.70
C TRP A 265 16.00 -35.38 15.91
N SER A 266 15.45 -36.58 16.03
CA SER A 266 14.09 -36.92 15.64
C SER A 266 13.15 -36.57 16.80
N ARG A 267 12.10 -35.79 16.54
CA ARG A 267 10.94 -35.66 17.43
C ARG A 267 9.73 -36.30 16.79
N SER A 268 9.20 -37.28 17.51
CA SER A 268 8.03 -38.09 17.20
C SER A 268 6.76 -37.25 17.10
N VAL A 269 6.04 -37.43 15.99
CA VAL A 269 4.62 -37.07 15.86
C VAL A 269 3.81 -38.23 16.43
N LYS A 270 2.90 -37.96 17.36
CA LYS A 270 1.90 -38.93 17.81
C LYS A 270 0.68 -38.84 16.91
N GLU A 271 0.40 -39.94 16.23
CA GLU A 271 -0.84 -40.21 15.51
C GLU A 271 -2.01 -40.24 16.51
N ASN A 272 -3.15 -39.68 16.11
CA ASN A 272 -4.45 -40.05 16.64
C ASN A 272 -5.38 -40.31 15.46
N SER A 273 -5.64 -41.58 15.23
CA SER A 273 -6.64 -42.13 14.32
C SER A 273 -8.03 -41.97 14.92
N VAL A 274 -8.96 -41.38 14.16
CA VAL A 274 -10.39 -41.72 14.26
C VAL A 274 -10.88 -42.00 12.84
N SER A 275 -11.42 -43.20 12.70
CA SER A 275 -12.05 -43.78 11.52
C SER A 275 -13.45 -43.23 11.33
N GLU A 276 -13.80 -42.83 10.11
CA GLU A 276 -15.15 -43.04 9.58
C GLU A 276 -15.11 -43.09 8.04
N SER A 277 -15.92 -44.00 7.52
CA SER A 277 -15.84 -44.61 6.19
C SER A 277 -16.89 -44.05 5.22
N ARG A 278 -16.49 -43.85 3.94
CA ARG A 278 -17.23 -44.07 2.66
C ARG A 278 -18.68 -43.52 2.55
N ALA A 279 -19.11 -42.79 1.52
CA ALA A 279 -18.88 -43.03 0.10
C ALA A 279 -19.49 -41.92 -0.83
N VAL A 280 -19.02 -41.93 -2.08
CA VAL A 280 -19.65 -41.57 -3.38
C VAL A 280 -19.65 -40.09 -3.84
N ASP A 281 -18.82 -39.84 -4.86
CA ASP A 281 -18.89 -38.75 -5.85
C ASP A 281 -20.15 -38.81 -6.73
N PRO A 282 -20.59 -37.66 -7.28
CA PRO A 282 -20.50 -37.55 -8.74
C PRO A 282 -19.97 -36.20 -9.24
N GLN A 283 -19.05 -36.26 -10.20
CA GLN A 283 -18.68 -35.15 -11.09
C GLN A 283 -19.87 -34.68 -11.94
N PRO A 284 -19.79 -33.46 -12.50
CA PRO A 284 -19.88 -33.39 -13.96
C PRO A 284 -18.90 -32.42 -14.64
N ALA A 285 -18.53 -32.82 -15.86
CA ALA A 285 -18.17 -32.02 -17.05
C ALA A 285 -17.22 -30.81 -16.85
N GLY A 286 -15.97 -30.84 -17.32
CA GLY A 286 -15.59 -31.17 -18.70
C GLY A 286 -15.50 -29.90 -19.56
N TRP A 287 -14.65 -28.94 -19.19
CA TRP A 287 -14.19 -27.86 -20.09
C TRP A 287 -12.70 -28.04 -20.35
N SER A 288 -12.36 -28.85 -21.35
CA SER A 288 -11.05 -28.88 -21.96
C SER A 288 -10.93 -27.71 -22.93
N ARG A 289 -10.12 -26.71 -22.59
CA ARG A 289 -9.65 -25.70 -23.55
C ARG A 289 -8.15 -25.87 -23.76
N SER A 290 -7.80 -26.14 -25.01
CA SER A 290 -6.45 -26.31 -25.52
C SER A 290 -5.55 -25.13 -25.14
N VAL A 291 -4.45 -25.43 -24.43
CA VAL A 291 -3.30 -24.52 -24.32
C VAL A 291 -2.65 -24.50 -25.69
N LYS A 292 -2.81 -23.38 -26.42
CA LYS A 292 -1.85 -23.03 -27.46
C LYS A 292 -0.70 -22.32 -26.76
N GLU A 293 0.47 -22.93 -26.79
CA GLU A 293 1.74 -22.27 -26.50
C GLU A 293 1.86 -21.03 -27.39
N ASN A 294 1.63 -19.86 -26.80
CA ASN A 294 2.10 -18.61 -27.38
C ASN A 294 3.44 -18.30 -26.72
N SER A 295 4.50 -18.60 -27.45
CA SER A 295 5.84 -18.10 -27.17
C SER A 295 5.79 -16.57 -27.09
N ALA A 296 6.00 -16.01 -25.91
CA ALA A 296 6.22 -14.58 -25.73
C ALA A 296 7.59 -14.20 -26.32
N PRO A 297 7.73 -13.07 -27.01
CA PRO A 297 9.03 -12.57 -27.43
C PRO A 297 9.85 -12.11 -26.21
N PRO A 298 11.19 -12.08 -26.28
CA PRO A 298 12.02 -11.71 -25.13
C PRO A 298 11.67 -10.29 -24.68
N SER A 299 11.33 -10.15 -23.40
CA SER A 299 11.18 -8.87 -22.73
C SER A 299 12.46 -8.06 -22.93
N ARG A 300 12.32 -6.85 -23.49
CA ARG A 300 13.40 -5.86 -23.42
C ARG A 300 13.66 -5.61 -21.94
N ALA A 301 14.88 -5.87 -21.51
CA ALA A 301 15.38 -5.47 -20.20
C ALA A 301 15.06 -3.98 -20.00
N VAL A 302 14.22 -3.67 -19.01
CA VAL A 302 14.04 -2.32 -18.53
C VAL A 302 15.26 -2.05 -17.65
N ASP A 303 16.16 -1.22 -18.16
CA ASP A 303 17.37 -0.79 -17.47
C ASP A 303 17.00 -0.17 -16.10
N PRO A 304 17.56 -0.63 -14.97
CA PRO A 304 17.32 -0.02 -13.68
C PRO A 304 18.33 1.12 -13.50
N GLN A 305 17.90 2.38 -13.72
CA GLN A 305 18.68 3.53 -13.29
C GLN A 305 17.87 4.49 -12.39
N PRO A 306 18.15 4.52 -11.06
CA PRO A 306 17.42 5.34 -10.09
C PRO A 306 17.67 6.87 -10.21
N ALA A 307 18.62 7.31 -11.05
CA ALA A 307 18.92 8.73 -11.27
C ALA A 307 18.19 9.38 -12.46
N ALA A 308 17.44 8.61 -13.25
CA ALA A 308 16.71 9.13 -14.43
C ALA A 308 15.44 9.92 -14.05
N TRP A 309 14.90 9.68 -12.84
CA TRP A 309 13.65 10.27 -12.36
C TRP A 309 13.72 11.79 -12.14
N LEU A 310 14.77 12.29 -11.47
CA LEU A 310 15.01 13.74 -11.31
C LEU A 310 15.29 14.44 -12.64
N ARG A 311 16.01 13.77 -13.56
CA ARG A 311 16.34 14.35 -14.87
C ARG A 311 15.14 14.44 -15.80
N LYS A 312 14.30 13.40 -15.86
CA LYS A 312 13.12 13.42 -16.73
C LYS A 312 12.14 14.53 -16.35
N MET A 313 12.00 14.84 -15.05
CA MET A 313 11.17 15.96 -14.58
C MET A 313 11.82 17.33 -14.86
N GLN A 314 13.13 17.46 -14.70
CA GLN A 314 13.84 18.71 -15.05
C GLN A 314 13.87 18.98 -16.56
N GLU A 315 13.83 17.95 -17.40
CA GLU A 315 13.76 18.05 -18.86
C GLU A 315 12.36 18.39 -19.38
N GLU A 316 11.30 18.05 -18.64
CA GLU A 316 9.91 18.41 -18.98
C GLU A 316 9.55 19.87 -18.57
N GLU A 317 10.39 20.56 -17.78
CA GLU A 317 10.22 21.96 -17.33
C GLU A 317 11.28 22.95 -17.88
N GLY A 318 11.63 22.86 -19.18
CA GLY A 318 12.42 23.88 -19.89
C GLY A 318 11.58 25.08 -20.38
N PRO A 319 12.14 26.31 -20.53
CA PRO A 319 11.37 27.55 -20.49
C PRO A 319 10.52 27.77 -21.75
N ALA A 320 9.23 28.08 -21.56
CA ALA A 320 8.38 28.61 -22.62
C ALA A 320 8.83 30.03 -22.99
N GLU A 321 9.54 30.16 -24.11
CA GLU A 321 9.84 31.45 -24.72
C GLU A 321 8.55 32.18 -25.11
N GLY A 322 8.51 33.48 -24.78
CA GLY A 322 7.34 34.33 -24.88
C GLY A 322 6.85 34.56 -26.30
N GLY A 323 5.57 34.26 -26.52
CA GLY A 323 4.79 34.77 -27.65
C GLY A 323 3.81 35.85 -27.15
N THR A 324 4.12 37.11 -27.43
CA THR A 324 3.25 38.27 -27.22
C THR A 324 1.97 38.14 -28.05
N ILE A 325 0.81 38.06 -27.40
CA ILE A 325 -0.49 38.27 -28.06
C ILE A 325 -1.03 39.62 -27.62
N SER A 326 -1.01 40.56 -28.57
CA SER A 326 -1.59 41.91 -28.45
C SER A 326 -3.11 41.84 -28.28
N HIS A 327 -3.61 42.33 -27.15
CA HIS A 327 -5.03 42.65 -27.00
C HIS A 327 -5.35 43.99 -27.67
N HIS A 328 -5.95 43.94 -28.86
CA HIS A 328 -6.70 45.07 -29.41
C HIS A 328 -8.11 45.06 -28.80
N GLY A 329 -8.43 46.10 -28.04
CA GLY A 329 -9.77 46.35 -27.54
C GLY A 329 -10.69 46.88 -28.65
N LEU A 330 -11.97 46.52 -28.56
CA LEU A 330 -13.07 47.30 -29.15
C LEU A 330 -14.34 47.15 -28.32
N ARG A 331 -15.14 48.20 -28.40
CA ARG A 331 -16.11 48.68 -27.41
C ARG A 331 -17.48 47.98 -27.45
N LYS A 332 -18.16 48.09 -26.30
CA LYS A 332 -19.61 48.24 -26.03
C LYS A 332 -20.58 48.24 -27.23
N GLY A 333 -21.68 47.47 -27.09
CA GLY A 333 -22.94 47.74 -27.78
C GLY A 333 -24.08 46.78 -27.46
N GLY A 334 -25.07 47.26 -26.70
CA GLY A 334 -26.52 47.05 -26.93
C GLY A 334 -27.14 45.65 -26.81
N SER A 335 -27.93 45.47 -25.73
CA SER A 335 -29.14 44.62 -25.74
C SER A 335 -30.21 45.28 -26.61
N PRO A 336 -30.92 44.51 -27.47
CA PRO A 336 -32.37 44.31 -27.24
C PRO A 336 -32.91 42.96 -27.76
N TYR A 337 -33.88 42.35 -27.06
CA TYR A 337 -35.20 41.99 -27.63
C TYR A 337 -36.09 41.32 -26.57
N ASP A 338 -37.24 41.96 -26.36
CA ASP A 338 -38.42 41.48 -25.64
C ASP A 338 -39.24 40.47 -26.48
N ASP A 339 -40.12 39.80 -25.75
CA ASP A 339 -41.46 39.30 -26.14
C ASP A 339 -41.60 38.18 -27.19
N HIS A 340 -42.16 37.05 -26.73
CA HIS A 340 -43.28 36.39 -27.40
C HIS A 340 -44.14 35.60 -26.38
N SER A 341 -45.33 36.17 -26.14
CA SER A 341 -46.68 35.57 -25.94
C SER A 341 -46.88 34.32 -25.08
#